data_AF-A0A3C0AL59-F1
#
_entry.id   AF-A0A3C0AL59-F1
#
_cell.length_a   1.000
_cell.length_b   1.000
_cell.length_c   1.000
_cell.angle_alpha   90.00
_cell.angle_beta   90.00
_cell.angle_gamma   90.00
#
_symmetry.space_group_name_H-M   'P 1'
#
loop_
_entity.id
_entity.type
_entity.pdbx_description
1 polymer ?
#
loop_
_entity_poly.entity_id
_entity_poly.type
_entity_poly.pdbx_seq_one_letter_code
_entity_poly.pdbx_strand_id
1 'polypeptide(L)'
;MKTAGYNKLDNATGNESQTIMSDLIPPPIRVGAVSYLNSKPLIEDLEALAENTELMLDYPSLLADDLAAGRIDVGLIPSIEVIRSSEYEIISNACVATQGPVLSVKMYSRVPLGQIKRLALDMGSRTSATLVRIMLAEQYAVYPEVEPLPIEKTIEASTADAILLIGDRAIHTPETSFAATWDLG
;
A
#
# COMPACT_ATOMS: atom_id res chain seq x y z
N MET A 1 81.33 -13.41 4.17
CA MET A 1 81.73 -14.75 3.68
C MET A 1 80.88 -15.78 4.42
N LYS A 2 80.38 -16.79 3.70
CA LYS A 2 79.40 -17.85 4.06
C LYS A 2 77.92 -17.53 3.84
N THR A 3 77.23 -18.58 3.41
CA THR A 3 76.23 -18.69 2.34
C THR A 3 75.16 -19.72 2.73
N ALA A 4 74.05 -19.71 1.96
CA ALA A 4 72.97 -20.71 1.84
C ALA A 4 71.96 -20.74 3.00
N GLY A 5 70.64 -20.68 2.81
CA GLY A 5 69.77 -20.91 1.65
C GLY A 5 68.92 -22.15 1.91
N TYR A 6 67.58 -22.02 1.99
CA TYR A 6 66.60 -23.04 1.57
C TYR A 6 65.17 -22.48 1.64
N ASN A 7 64.49 -22.42 0.50
CA ASN A 7 63.04 -22.31 0.39
C ASN A 7 62.42 -23.70 0.63
N LYS A 8 61.33 -23.79 1.39
CA LYS A 8 60.33 -24.83 1.16
C LYS A 8 58.92 -24.34 1.49
N LEU A 9 58.09 -24.55 0.48
CA LEU A 9 56.68 -24.27 0.25
C LEU A 9 55.70 -24.85 1.30
N ASP A 10 54.57 -24.14 1.39
CA ASP A 10 53.18 -24.59 1.56
C ASP A 10 52.76 -25.33 2.84
N ASN A 11 51.98 -24.60 3.66
CA ASN A 11 50.59 -24.97 3.95
C ASN A 11 49.89 -23.86 4.73
N ALA A 12 49.15 -23.02 4.03
CA ALA A 12 48.06 -22.22 4.59
C ALA A 12 46.84 -22.38 3.69
N THR A 13 46.30 -23.59 3.64
CA THR A 13 44.98 -23.86 3.06
C THR A 13 43.91 -23.31 3.98
N GLY A 14 43.09 -22.41 3.44
CA GLY A 14 41.67 -22.33 3.76
C GLY A 14 41.30 -21.32 4.84
N ASN A 15 41.18 -20.04 4.44
CA ASN A 15 40.06 -19.23 4.94
C ASN A 15 39.73 -17.97 4.11
N GLU A 16 40.49 -17.65 3.06
CA GLU A 16 40.28 -16.38 2.34
C GLU A 16 39.17 -16.45 1.28
N SER A 17 38.73 -17.64 0.88
CA SER A 17 37.73 -17.79 -0.21
C SER A 17 36.28 -17.66 0.25
N GLN A 18 35.97 -17.75 1.55
CA GLN A 18 34.58 -17.64 2.05
C GLN A 18 34.15 -16.18 2.29
N THR A 19 35.08 -15.28 2.57
CA THR A 19 34.77 -13.87 2.86
C THR A 19 34.55 -13.02 1.61
N ILE A 20 35.00 -13.47 0.43
CA ILE A 20 34.92 -12.69 -0.82
C ILE A 20 33.56 -12.90 -1.55
N MET A 21 32.81 -13.96 -1.23
CA MET A 21 31.55 -14.28 -1.93
C MET A 21 30.30 -13.60 -1.33
N SER A 22 30.36 -13.07 -0.11
CA SER A 22 29.22 -12.37 0.51
C SER A 22 28.98 -10.97 -0.05
N ASP A 23 29.96 -10.39 -0.75
CA ASP A 23 29.91 -9.01 -1.28
C ASP A 23 29.39 -8.92 -2.74
N LEU A 24 28.92 -10.03 -3.31
CA LEU A 24 28.55 -10.10 -4.74
C LEU A 24 27.05 -10.05 -5.03
N ILE A 25 26.18 -10.11 -4.01
CA ILE A 25 24.73 -10.05 -4.19
C ILE A 25 24.27 -8.65 -3.74
N PRO A 26 23.75 -7.81 -4.65
CA PRO A 26 23.17 -6.53 -4.26
C PRO A 26 22.02 -6.77 -3.27
N PRO A 27 21.74 -5.83 -2.35
CA PRO A 27 20.61 -5.98 -1.44
C PRO A 27 19.32 -6.24 -2.23
N PRO A 28 18.39 -7.05 -1.68
CA PRO A 28 17.16 -7.36 -2.38
C PRO A 28 16.34 -6.09 -2.64
N ILE A 29 15.62 -6.08 -3.77
CA ILE A 29 14.67 -5.00 -4.07
C ILE A 29 13.45 -5.21 -3.17
N ARG A 30 13.09 -4.18 -2.39
CA ARG A 30 11.94 -4.23 -1.47
C ARG A 30 10.69 -3.77 -2.21
N VAL A 31 9.76 -4.69 -2.42
CA VAL A 31 8.51 -4.43 -3.14
C VAL A 31 7.36 -4.38 -2.15
N GLY A 32 6.76 -3.20 -1.99
CA GLY A 32 5.55 -3.00 -1.21
C GLY A 32 4.29 -3.39 -1.98
N ALA A 33 3.46 -4.24 -1.39
CA ALA A 33 2.17 -4.61 -1.97
C ALA A 33 1.04 -4.56 -0.97
N VAL A 34 -0.15 -4.26 -1.49
CA VAL A 34 -1.35 -4.09 -0.68
C VAL A 34 -1.76 -5.45 -0.10
N SER A 35 -2.17 -5.48 1.18
CA SER A 35 -2.58 -6.71 1.88
C SER A 35 -4.01 -7.18 1.58
N TYR A 36 -4.83 -6.35 0.92
CA TYR A 36 -6.22 -6.66 0.58
C TYR A 36 -6.36 -7.75 -0.48
N LEU A 37 -7.54 -8.36 -0.54
CA LEU A 37 -7.84 -9.43 -1.49
C LEU A 37 -7.70 -8.99 -2.96
N ASN A 38 -7.92 -7.70 -3.25
CA ASN A 38 -7.89 -7.16 -4.61
C ASN A 38 -6.50 -7.12 -5.26
N SER A 39 -5.43 -7.13 -4.47
CA SER A 39 -4.04 -7.14 -4.95
C SER A 39 -3.44 -8.54 -4.98
N LYS A 40 -4.04 -9.54 -4.32
CA LYS A 40 -3.50 -10.91 -4.29
C LYS A 40 -3.17 -11.48 -5.68
N PRO A 41 -4.04 -11.36 -6.70
CA PRO A 41 -3.71 -11.86 -8.03
C PRO A 41 -2.50 -11.19 -8.69
N LEU A 42 -2.13 -9.97 -8.27
CA LEU A 42 -0.96 -9.24 -8.81
C LEU A 42 0.36 -9.70 -8.19
N ILE A 43 0.31 -10.23 -6.97
CA ILE A 43 1.50 -10.61 -6.21
C ILE A 43 1.69 -12.12 -6.08
N GLU A 44 0.71 -12.90 -6.56
CA GLU A 44 0.81 -14.35 -6.62
C GLU A 44 2.10 -14.74 -7.37
N ASP A 45 2.89 -15.61 -6.76
CA ASP A 45 4.20 -16.07 -7.24
C ASP A 45 5.27 -14.97 -7.47
N LEU A 46 5.04 -13.71 -7.08
CA LEU A 46 5.98 -12.62 -7.36
C LEU A 46 7.38 -12.88 -6.78
N GLU A 47 7.47 -13.36 -5.54
CA GLU A 47 8.75 -13.72 -4.91
C GLU A 47 9.46 -14.90 -5.59
N ALA A 48 8.70 -15.80 -6.23
CA ALA A 48 9.26 -16.92 -6.98
C ALA A 48 9.72 -16.52 -8.39
N LEU A 49 9.07 -15.52 -8.99
CA LEU A 49 9.34 -15.04 -10.34
C LEU A 49 10.40 -13.93 -10.37
N ALA A 50 10.52 -13.13 -9.31
CA ALA A 50 11.46 -12.02 -9.20
C ALA A 50 12.67 -12.42 -8.35
N GLU A 51 13.79 -12.69 -9.01
CA GLU A 51 15.06 -12.97 -8.31
C GLU A 51 15.47 -11.78 -7.43
N ASN A 52 16.04 -12.07 -6.25
CA ASN A 52 16.56 -11.06 -5.32
C ASN A 52 15.55 -9.96 -4.94
N THR A 53 14.30 -10.36 -4.64
CA THR A 53 13.21 -9.47 -4.24
C THR A 53 12.67 -9.86 -2.87
N GLU A 54 12.26 -8.87 -2.08
CA GLU A 54 11.58 -9.04 -0.79
C GLU A 54 10.20 -8.41 -0.88
N LEU A 55 9.14 -9.20 -0.66
CA LEU A 55 7.76 -8.72 -0.69
C LEU A 55 7.32 -8.25 0.70
N MET A 56 6.88 -6.99 0.79
CA MET A 56 6.41 -6.37 2.03
C MET A 56 4.91 -6.05 1.90
N LEU A 57 4.08 -6.72 2.71
CA LEU A 57 2.63 -6.54 2.67
C LEU A 57 2.16 -5.54 3.74
N ASP A 58 1.46 -4.50 3.31
CA ASP A 58 0.85 -3.52 4.22
C ASP A 58 -0.38 -2.83 3.60
N TYR A 59 -0.98 -1.89 4.32
CA TYR A 59 -2.08 -1.06 3.85
C TYR A 59 -1.58 0.02 2.87
N PRO A 60 -2.40 0.40 1.85
CA PRO A 60 -1.96 1.31 0.80
C PRO A 60 -1.38 2.63 1.32
N SER A 61 -1.98 3.22 2.36
CA SER A 61 -1.50 4.47 2.95
C SER A 61 -0.15 4.33 3.66
N LEU A 62 0.13 3.18 4.27
CA LEU A 62 1.40 2.89 4.94
C LEU A 62 2.50 2.58 3.93
N LEU A 63 2.18 1.84 2.86
CA LEU A 63 3.10 1.63 1.73
C LEU A 63 3.53 2.95 1.09
N ALA A 64 2.62 3.93 0.99
CA ALA A 64 2.97 5.26 0.51
C ALA A 64 3.97 5.97 1.44
N ASP A 65 3.80 5.85 2.76
CA ASP A 65 4.75 6.39 3.75
C ASP A 65 6.09 5.67 3.70
N ASP A 66 6.09 4.36 3.48
CA ASP A 66 7.29 3.54 3.36
C ASP A 66 8.08 3.90 2.11
N LEU A 67 7.41 4.10 0.96
CA LEU A 67 8.07 4.50 -0.27
C LEU A 67 8.67 5.90 -0.14
N ALA A 68 7.91 6.85 0.38
CA ALA A 68 8.40 8.21 0.61
C ALA A 68 9.61 8.26 1.56
N ALA A 69 9.68 7.34 2.51
CA ALA A 69 10.79 7.24 3.45
C ALA A 69 11.95 6.36 2.98
N GLY A 70 11.89 5.79 1.77
CA GLY A 70 12.90 4.86 1.25
C GLY A 70 12.97 3.52 1.99
N ARG A 71 11.90 3.14 2.70
CA ARG A 71 11.76 1.83 3.36
C ARG A 71 11.37 0.71 2.39
N ILE A 72 10.75 1.06 1.26
CA ILE A 72 10.57 0.19 0.09
C ILE A 72 11.11 0.90 -1.16
N ASP A 73 11.43 0.13 -2.19
CA ASP A 73 12.01 0.62 -3.45
C ASP A 73 10.94 0.77 -4.55
N VAL A 74 9.95 -0.12 -4.54
CA VAL A 74 8.81 -0.14 -5.47
C VAL A 74 7.55 -0.42 -4.65
N GLY A 75 6.41 0.21 -4.98
CA GLY A 75 5.18 0.01 -4.20
C GLY A 75 3.90 0.13 -5.01
N LEU A 76 2.92 -0.74 -4.70
CA LEU A 76 1.53 -0.52 -5.08
C LEU A 76 0.89 0.53 -4.15
N ILE A 77 1.11 1.81 -4.47
CA ILE A 77 0.66 2.94 -3.64
C ILE A 77 -0.66 3.56 -4.18
N PRO A 78 -1.38 4.37 -3.38
CA PRO A 78 -2.57 5.07 -3.84
C PRO A 78 -2.26 6.01 -5.02
N SER A 79 -3.09 5.95 -6.06
CA SER A 79 -2.94 6.78 -7.27
C SER A 79 -2.87 8.29 -7.00
N ILE A 80 -3.49 8.77 -5.92
CA ILE A 80 -3.45 10.20 -5.54
C ILE A 80 -2.03 10.65 -5.16
N GLU A 81 -1.16 9.75 -4.72
CA GLU A 81 0.22 10.09 -4.35
C GLU A 81 1.03 10.51 -5.58
N VAL A 82 0.87 9.79 -6.70
CA VAL A 82 1.49 10.13 -7.98
C VAL A 82 0.98 11.45 -8.54
N ILE A 83 -0.26 11.82 -8.25
CA ILE A 83 -0.84 13.12 -8.65
C ILE A 83 -0.29 14.26 -7.78
N ARG A 84 0.00 13.98 -6.50
CA ARG A 84 0.41 15.00 -5.51
C ARG A 84 1.91 15.30 -5.51
N SER A 85 2.74 14.37 -5.95
CA SER A 85 4.19 14.53 -5.98
C SER A 85 4.77 14.13 -7.33
N SER A 86 5.74 14.91 -7.82
CA SER A 86 6.54 14.60 -9.00
C SER A 86 7.72 13.68 -8.69
N GLU A 87 7.87 13.21 -7.44
CA GLU A 87 8.98 12.34 -7.00
C GLU A 87 8.73 10.87 -7.33
N TYR A 88 7.52 10.51 -7.75
CA TYR A 88 7.15 9.15 -8.10
C TYR A 88 7.19 8.92 -9.62
N GLU A 89 7.72 7.77 -10.00
CA GLU A 89 7.69 7.28 -11.38
C GLU A 89 6.82 6.02 -11.47
N ILE A 90 5.92 5.97 -12.46
CA ILE A 90 5.13 4.77 -12.75
C ILE A 90 5.98 3.85 -13.62
N ILE A 91 6.40 2.71 -13.08
CA ILE A 91 7.32 1.77 -13.76
C ILE A 91 6.62 0.59 -14.43
N SER A 92 5.30 0.47 -14.29
CA SER A 92 4.52 -0.68 -14.77
C SER A 92 3.10 -0.27 -15.15
N ASN A 93 2.46 -1.07 -16.01
CA ASN A 93 1.04 -0.97 -16.32
C ASN A 93 0.15 -1.80 -15.35
N ALA A 94 0.74 -2.48 -14.37
CA ALA A 94 0.00 -3.18 -13.32
C ALA A 94 -0.68 -2.16 -12.39
N CYS A 95 -1.98 -2.33 -12.15
CA CYS A 95 -2.74 -1.46 -11.26
C CYS A 95 -3.96 -2.18 -10.68
N VAL A 96 -4.52 -1.59 -9.62
CA VAL A 96 -5.85 -1.94 -9.10
C VAL A 96 -6.83 -0.87 -9.59
N ALA A 97 -7.72 -1.28 -10.51
CA ALA A 97 -8.69 -0.41 -11.14
C ALA A 97 -10.01 -1.18 -11.40
N THR A 98 -11.08 -0.45 -11.64
CA THR A 98 -12.39 -1.02 -11.97
C THR A 98 -13.09 -0.19 -13.05
N GLN A 99 -14.06 -0.79 -13.73
CA GLN A 99 -15.04 -0.11 -14.56
C GLN A 99 -16.44 -0.53 -14.09
N GLY A 100 -17.09 0.34 -13.32
CA GLY A 100 -18.29 -0.02 -12.56
C GLY A 100 -17.94 -0.56 -11.17
N PRO A 101 -18.91 -1.21 -10.48
CA PRO A 101 -18.82 -1.42 -9.03
C PRO A 101 -17.52 -2.10 -8.58
N VAL A 102 -16.82 -1.50 -7.61
CA VAL A 102 -15.57 -2.03 -7.03
C VAL A 102 -15.82 -2.94 -5.84
N LEU A 103 -16.99 -2.82 -5.19
CA LEU A 103 -17.47 -3.63 -4.05
C LEU A 103 -16.64 -3.56 -2.77
N SER A 104 -15.41 -3.08 -2.82
CA SER A 104 -14.44 -3.02 -1.72
C SER A 104 -14.08 -1.59 -1.30
N VAL A 105 -14.80 -0.60 -1.83
CA VAL A 105 -14.65 0.81 -1.47
C VAL A 105 -16.04 1.42 -1.41
N LYS A 106 -16.53 1.67 -0.19
CA LYS A 106 -17.90 2.13 0.02
C LYS A 106 -17.97 3.30 0.98
N MET A 107 -18.85 4.25 0.69
CA MET A 107 -19.27 5.27 1.64
C MET A 107 -20.70 4.97 2.10
N TYR A 108 -20.88 4.84 3.40
CA TYR A 108 -22.18 4.66 4.03
C TYR A 108 -22.63 5.99 4.66
N SER A 109 -23.85 6.42 4.38
CA SER A 109 -24.40 7.66 4.93
C SER A 109 -25.64 7.42 5.77
N ARG A 110 -25.63 7.89 7.01
CA ARG A 110 -26.75 7.82 7.96
C ARG A 110 -27.83 8.87 7.66
N VAL A 111 -27.47 9.90 6.89
CA VAL A 111 -28.34 11.01 6.49
C VAL A 111 -28.40 11.15 4.97
N PRO A 112 -29.36 11.89 4.39
CA PRO A 112 -29.32 12.23 2.97
C PRO A 112 -28.00 12.91 2.61
N LEU A 113 -27.45 12.60 1.43
CA LEU A 113 -26.10 13.03 1.03
C LEU A 113 -25.87 14.54 1.09
N GLY A 114 -26.89 15.34 0.74
CA GLY A 114 -26.88 16.81 0.86
C GLY A 114 -26.84 17.37 2.28
N GLN A 115 -26.87 16.52 3.32
CA GLN A 115 -26.93 16.91 4.73
C GLN A 115 -25.72 16.43 5.55
N ILE A 116 -24.74 15.76 4.92
CA ILE A 116 -23.54 15.25 5.59
C ILE A 116 -22.72 16.45 6.10
N LYS A 117 -22.48 16.51 7.42
CA LYS A 117 -21.64 17.52 8.06
C LYS A 117 -20.32 16.94 8.54
N ARG A 118 -20.30 15.67 8.94
CA ARG A 118 -19.10 14.95 9.39
C ARG A 118 -18.89 13.68 8.57
N LEU A 119 -17.66 13.47 8.12
CA LEU A 119 -17.25 12.32 7.31
C LEU A 119 -16.06 11.63 7.96
N ALA A 120 -16.25 10.39 8.38
CA ALA A 120 -15.15 9.53 8.83
C ALA A 120 -14.46 8.88 7.64
N LEU A 121 -13.14 8.99 7.58
CA LEU A 121 -12.32 8.50 6.47
C LEU A 121 -11.39 7.38 6.92
N ASP A 122 -11.53 6.20 6.29
CA ASP A 122 -10.62 5.07 6.53
C ASP A 122 -9.17 5.45 6.29
N MET A 123 -8.34 5.35 7.34
CA MET A 123 -6.92 5.67 7.28
C MET A 123 -6.13 4.75 6.34
N GLY A 124 -6.68 3.61 5.92
CA GLY A 124 -6.08 2.71 4.93
C GLY A 124 -6.11 3.25 3.49
N SER A 125 -6.85 4.32 3.20
CA SER A 125 -6.97 4.88 1.85
C SER A 125 -6.70 6.37 1.76
N ARG A 126 -5.84 6.76 0.81
CA ARG A 126 -5.67 8.18 0.41
C ARG A 126 -6.48 8.53 -0.85
N THR A 127 -6.52 7.63 -1.83
CA THR A 127 -7.26 7.85 -3.08
C THR A 127 -8.76 7.91 -2.84
N SER A 128 -9.35 6.90 -2.19
CA SER A 128 -10.80 6.85 -1.98
C SER A 128 -11.27 7.97 -1.03
N ALA A 129 -10.44 8.32 -0.04
CA ALA A 129 -10.68 9.46 0.85
C ALA A 129 -10.71 10.80 0.10
N THR A 130 -9.91 10.93 -0.95
CA THR A 130 -9.94 12.10 -1.83
C THR A 130 -11.15 12.07 -2.77
N LEU A 131 -11.40 10.92 -3.40
CA LEU A 131 -12.50 10.73 -4.35
C LEU A 131 -13.87 10.99 -3.73
N VAL A 132 -14.14 10.45 -2.53
CA VAL A 132 -15.45 10.64 -1.86
C VAL A 132 -15.74 12.12 -1.60
N ARG A 133 -14.72 12.90 -1.24
CA ARG A 133 -14.84 14.34 -0.98
C ARG A 133 -15.12 15.11 -2.27
N ILE A 134 -14.48 14.72 -3.37
CA ILE A 134 -14.76 15.28 -4.70
C ILE A 134 -16.20 14.96 -5.09
N MET A 135 -16.66 13.71 -4.95
CA MET A 135 -18.04 13.33 -5.28
C MET A 135 -19.08 14.12 -4.47
N LEU A 136 -18.87 14.30 -3.17
CA LEU A 136 -19.76 15.10 -2.33
C LEU A 136 -19.78 16.58 -2.73
N ALA A 137 -18.62 17.15 -3.05
CA ALA A 137 -18.52 18.54 -3.50
C ALA A 137 -19.21 18.74 -4.86
N GLU A 138 -18.89 17.91 -5.85
CA GLU A 138 -19.36 18.06 -7.23
C GLU A 138 -20.85 17.74 -7.38
N GLN A 139 -21.35 16.72 -6.67
CA GLN A 139 -22.73 16.26 -6.85
C GLN A 139 -23.73 16.90 -5.87
N TYR A 140 -23.27 17.36 -4.70
CA TYR A 140 -24.15 17.87 -3.63
C TYR A 140 -23.72 19.23 -3.06
N ALA A 141 -22.59 19.80 -3.50
CA ALA A 141 -22.00 21.01 -2.89
C ALA A 141 -21.76 20.87 -1.37
N VAL A 142 -21.41 19.64 -0.93
CA VAL A 142 -21.21 19.30 0.48
C VAL A 142 -19.72 19.20 0.80
N TYR A 143 -19.30 19.90 1.86
CA TYR A 143 -17.90 19.98 2.33
C TYR A 143 -17.85 19.62 3.82
N PRO A 144 -17.87 18.33 4.17
CA PRO A 144 -17.96 17.91 5.57
C PRO A 144 -16.64 18.12 6.30
N GLU A 145 -16.72 18.31 7.61
CA GLU A 145 -15.58 18.12 8.52
C GLU A 145 -15.15 16.65 8.45
N VAL A 146 -13.84 16.42 8.36
CA VAL A 146 -13.27 15.08 8.21
C VAL A 146 -12.65 14.61 9.51
N GLU A 147 -12.94 13.37 9.89
CA GLU A 147 -12.31 12.68 11.03
C GLU A 147 -11.68 11.36 10.58
N PRO A 148 -10.58 10.91 11.20
CA PRO A 148 -9.98 9.63 10.85
C PRO A 148 -10.81 8.46 11.40
N LEU A 149 -11.02 7.45 10.57
CA LEU A 149 -11.41 6.11 11.01
C LEU A 149 -10.13 5.24 11.04
N PRO A 150 -9.65 4.83 12.23
CA PRO A 150 -8.47 3.99 12.32
C PRO A 150 -8.62 2.71 11.51
N ILE A 151 -7.49 2.23 10.98
CA ILE A 151 -7.45 0.96 10.25
C ILE A 151 -8.00 -0.14 11.17
N GLU A 152 -8.66 -1.14 10.57
CA GLU A 152 -9.30 -2.27 11.26
C GLU A 152 -10.58 -1.93 12.04
N LYS A 153 -10.93 -0.64 12.22
CA LYS A 153 -12.23 -0.26 12.79
C LYS A 153 -13.35 -0.44 11.78
N THR A 154 -14.54 -0.75 12.30
CA THR A 154 -15.76 -0.88 11.50
C THR A 154 -16.56 0.43 11.54
N ILE A 155 -17.61 0.52 10.72
CA ILE A 155 -18.50 1.68 10.63
C ILE A 155 -19.14 2.07 11.97
N GLU A 156 -19.33 1.10 12.88
CA GLU A 156 -19.92 1.29 14.21
C GLU A 156 -18.99 2.08 15.15
N ALA A 157 -17.69 2.14 14.86
CA ALA A 157 -16.72 2.86 15.68
C ALA A 157 -16.78 4.40 15.51
N SER A 158 -17.48 4.90 14.49
CA SER A 158 -17.65 6.34 14.26
C SER A 158 -19.11 6.77 14.39
N THR A 159 -19.31 7.97 14.94
CA THR A 159 -20.61 8.65 15.03
C THR A 159 -20.82 9.70 13.93
N ALA A 160 -19.94 9.76 12.93
CA ALA A 160 -20.05 10.68 11.79
C ALA A 160 -21.34 10.46 10.99
N ASP A 161 -21.71 11.44 10.18
CA ASP A 161 -22.92 11.34 9.35
C ASP A 161 -22.70 10.37 8.20
N ALA A 162 -21.46 10.33 7.67
CA ALA A 162 -21.02 9.37 6.67
C ALA A 162 -19.66 8.75 7.03
N ILE A 163 -19.42 7.54 6.54
CA ILE A 163 -18.22 6.74 6.81
C ILE A 163 -17.74 6.12 5.50
N LEU A 164 -16.51 6.44 5.11
CA LEU A 164 -15.80 5.72 4.07
C LEU A 164 -15.13 4.49 4.68
N LEU A 165 -15.33 3.33 4.07
CA LEU A 165 -14.69 2.05 4.44
C LEU A 165 -14.07 1.42 3.19
N ILE A 166 -12.87 0.85 3.32
CA ILE A 166 -12.16 0.24 2.19
C ILE A 166 -11.56 -1.14 2.51
N GLY A 167 -11.17 -1.83 1.44
CA GLY A 167 -10.54 -3.15 1.51
C GLY A 167 -11.53 -4.25 1.84
N ASP A 168 -11.03 -5.36 2.37
CA ASP A 168 -11.81 -6.57 2.59
C ASP A 168 -13.02 -6.34 3.51
N ARG A 169 -12.89 -5.44 4.49
CA ARG A 169 -13.97 -5.04 5.41
C ARG A 169 -15.16 -4.41 4.68
N ALA A 170 -14.91 -3.74 3.57
CA ALA A 170 -15.96 -3.08 2.79
C ALA A 170 -16.67 -4.04 1.82
N ILE A 171 -16.19 -5.27 1.64
CA ILE A 171 -16.82 -6.26 0.75
C ILE A 171 -18.20 -6.64 1.28
N HIS A 172 -18.32 -6.85 2.58
CA HIS A 172 -19.54 -7.31 3.22
C HIS A 172 -20.59 -6.20 3.37
N THR A 173 -21.86 -6.59 3.33
CA THR A 173 -22.97 -5.68 3.62
C THR A 173 -23.13 -5.55 5.12
N PRO A 174 -23.14 -4.33 5.68
CA PRO A 174 -23.37 -4.14 7.10
C PRO A 174 -24.81 -4.51 7.49
N GLU A 175 -25.02 -4.94 8.73
CA GLU A 175 -26.36 -5.22 9.27
C GLU A 175 -27.19 -3.94 9.46
N THR A 176 -26.50 -2.82 9.67
CA THR A 176 -27.13 -1.49 9.87
C THR A 176 -27.65 -0.93 8.55
N SER A 177 -28.88 -0.41 8.56
CA SER A 177 -29.46 0.30 7.41
C SER A 177 -28.91 1.73 7.32
N PHE A 178 -28.66 2.18 6.08
CA PHE A 178 -28.15 3.50 5.78
C PHE A 178 -29.11 4.25 4.85
N ALA A 179 -29.17 5.58 4.99
CA ALA A 179 -29.99 6.43 4.13
C ALA A 179 -29.46 6.45 2.68
N ALA A 180 -28.14 6.30 2.51
CA ALA A 180 -27.51 6.11 1.22
C ALA A 180 -26.25 5.26 1.36
N THR A 181 -25.91 4.49 0.33
CA THR A 181 -24.63 3.82 0.18
C THR A 181 -24.08 4.12 -1.20
N TRP A 182 -22.82 4.51 -1.26
CA TRP A 182 -22.06 4.64 -2.49
C TRP A 182 -21.01 3.56 -2.59
N ASP A 183 -20.97 2.93 -3.75
CA ASP A 183 -19.81 2.18 -4.22
C ASP A 183 -18.96 3.14 -5.06
N LEU A 184 -17.65 3.20 -4.78
CA LEU A 184 -16.74 4.19 -5.37
C LEU A 184 -16.04 3.68 -6.65
N GLY A 185 -16.59 2.64 -7.27
CA GLY A 185 -16.15 2.09 -8.57
C GLY A 185 -17.14 2.37 -9.68
#